data_AF-A0A6J4L8C0-F1
#
_entry.id   AF-A0A6J4L8C0-F1
#
_cell.length_a   1.000
_cell.length_b   1.000
_cell.length_c   1.000
_cell.angle_alpha   90.00
_cell.angle_beta   90.00
_cell.angle_gamma   90.00
#
_symmetry.space_group_name_H-M   'P 1'
#
loop_
_entity.id
_entity.type
_entity.pdbx_description
1 polymer ?
#
loop_
_entity_poly.entity_id
_entity_poly.type
_entity_poly.pdbx_seq_one_letter_code
_entity_poly.pdbx_strand_id
1 'polypeptide(L)'
;MTTQTAVLSAIATTDAALSVPLQLPAAVGVSELMTPLNLTRSSQALLFVDRGVAADQTLLAGVAPETEVHVLDSSQDAVTQITNTLLGRTNISSLHIVSHGAPGALGFGSGVLQLTDLPQYAAQLQSWSQALTADADLLLHGCNVAQGELGQAFTSLLSQLTGADVAASDDLTGSRAQGGNWVLEYQTGCLESGLALSQASRKAYTGILLFAPAIDFMAGSTPTAVAVGDFNSDGNTDIVTANRNPETVSVILGRGTGSFGVATNFTVGSAPYAVAVGDLNGDNNTDIVTANFGSETVSVLLGDGTGSFGSATNYGVGARPYAVAVGDFNGDDNTDIVVANSDLSSN
;
A
#
# COMPACT_ATOMS: atom_id res chain seq x y z
N MET A 1 57.91 55.52 50.15
CA MET A 1 56.53 55.38 49.65
C MET A 1 55.91 54.23 50.43
N THR A 2 55.38 54.52 51.63
CA THR A 2 53.94 54.79 51.90
C THR A 2 53.13 53.51 51.80
N THR A 3 52.90 52.80 52.93
CA THR A 3 51.74 52.93 53.87
C THR A 3 50.66 51.91 53.49
N GLN A 4 49.92 51.22 54.36
CA GLN A 4 49.68 51.23 55.81
C GLN A 4 48.87 49.94 56.08
N THR A 5 49.14 49.19 57.15
CA THR A 5 48.30 49.12 58.37
C THR A 5 46.93 48.46 58.11
N ALA A 6 46.75 47.15 58.36
CA ALA A 6 46.62 46.45 59.65
C ALA A 6 45.23 46.58 60.33
N VAL A 7 44.97 45.58 61.20
CA VAL A 7 44.09 45.61 62.37
C VAL A 7 42.62 45.24 62.04
N LEU A 8 41.86 44.35 62.73
CA LEU A 8 41.95 43.72 64.05
C LEU A 8 41.14 42.40 64.10
N SER A 9 41.54 41.58 65.06
CA SER A 9 40.85 40.45 65.70
C SER A 9 39.45 40.71 66.25
N ALA A 10 38.64 39.66 66.42
CA ALA A 10 38.00 39.23 67.68
C ALA A 10 36.95 38.12 67.39
N ILE A 11 37.12 36.87 67.85
CA ILE A 11 36.75 36.29 69.18
C ILE A 11 35.30 35.81 69.24
N ALA A 12 35.18 34.48 69.41
CA ALA A 12 34.21 33.68 70.19
C ALA A 12 32.69 33.87 69.96
N THR A 13 31.88 32.82 69.90
CA THR A 13 31.60 31.93 71.03
C THR A 13 30.74 30.75 70.56
N THR A 14 30.91 29.63 71.26
CA THR A 14 29.98 28.51 71.38
C THR A 14 28.59 28.98 71.79
N ASP A 15 27.53 28.40 71.22
CA ASP A 15 26.41 27.99 72.06
C ASP A 15 25.66 26.80 71.47
N ALA A 16 25.60 25.75 72.29
CA ALA A 16 24.60 24.71 72.18
C ALA A 16 23.30 25.29 72.70
N ALA A 17 22.14 24.93 72.14
CA ALA A 17 20.98 24.53 72.94
C ALA A 17 19.71 24.28 72.08
N LEU A 18 18.96 23.29 72.58
CA LEU A 18 17.50 23.18 72.56
C LEU A 18 16.84 22.49 71.37
N SER A 19 16.86 21.17 71.47
CA SER A 19 15.77 20.28 71.06
C SER A 19 14.43 20.70 71.67
N VAL A 20 13.47 21.07 70.82
CA VAL A 20 12.03 21.16 71.15
C VAL A 20 11.33 19.99 70.44
N PRO A 21 10.53 19.16 71.14
CA PRO A 21 9.85 18.03 70.52
C PRO A 21 8.72 18.51 69.60
N LEU A 22 8.66 17.99 68.36
CA LEU A 22 7.51 18.15 67.47
C LEU A 22 6.35 17.30 68.02
N GLN A 23 5.36 17.97 68.60
CA GLN A 23 4.04 17.38 68.86
C GLN A 23 3.29 17.31 67.53
N LEU A 24 3.15 16.10 66.96
CA LEU A 24 2.27 15.87 65.80
C LEU A 24 0.80 16.00 66.24
N PRO A 25 -0.04 16.81 65.56
CA PRO A 25 -1.47 16.81 65.85
C PRO A 25 -2.11 15.47 65.47
N ALA A 26 -3.12 15.08 66.26
CA ALA A 26 -3.89 13.86 66.06
C ALA A 26 -4.59 13.83 64.68
N ALA A 27 -4.67 12.62 64.12
CA ALA A 27 -5.16 12.32 62.79
C ALA A 27 -6.53 12.95 62.47
N VAL A 28 -6.58 13.73 61.39
CA VAL A 28 -7.84 14.06 60.70
C VAL A 28 -8.22 12.82 59.90
N GLY A 29 -9.41 12.26 60.17
CA GLY A 29 -9.94 11.11 59.45
C GLY A 29 -10.17 11.46 57.98
N VAL A 30 -9.34 10.94 57.10
CA VAL A 30 -9.57 10.94 55.65
C VAL A 30 -10.56 9.83 55.31
N SER A 31 -11.84 10.16 55.43
CA SER A 31 -12.93 9.46 54.74
C SER A 31 -13.46 10.35 53.61
N GLU A 32 -12.58 10.83 52.74
CA GLU A 32 -12.96 11.47 51.48
C GLU A 32 -11.97 11.06 50.37
N LEU A 33 -12.52 10.39 49.36
CA LEU A 33 -11.97 10.16 48.01
C LEU A 33 -10.61 9.43 47.89
N MET A 34 -10.63 8.12 48.10
CA MET A 34 -9.86 7.21 47.22
C MET A 34 -10.74 6.89 46.00
N THR A 35 -10.85 7.81 45.05
CA THR A 35 -11.05 7.37 43.67
C THR A 35 -9.82 6.53 43.34
N PRO A 36 -9.97 5.27 42.84
CA PRO A 36 -8.80 4.53 42.42
C PRO A 36 -8.05 5.39 41.41
N LEU A 37 -6.71 5.47 41.54
CA LEU A 37 -5.87 5.96 40.46
C LEU A 37 -6.37 5.23 39.21
N ASN A 38 -7.02 5.96 38.32
CA ASN A 38 -7.28 5.47 36.99
C ASN A 38 -5.89 5.29 36.41
N LEU A 39 -5.39 4.05 36.39
CA LEU A 39 -4.21 3.72 35.61
C LEU A 39 -4.48 4.31 34.24
N THR A 40 -3.70 5.33 33.86
CA THR A 40 -3.67 5.84 32.50
C THR A 40 -3.66 4.63 31.59
N ARG A 41 -4.73 4.42 30.81
CA ARG A 41 -4.70 3.44 29.73
C ARG A 41 -3.45 3.77 28.94
N SER A 42 -2.48 2.85 28.94
CA SER A 42 -1.30 2.97 28.10
C SER A 42 -1.78 3.26 26.68
N SER A 43 -1.28 4.32 26.06
CA SER A 43 -1.60 4.58 24.66
C SER A 43 -1.18 3.38 23.82
N GLN A 44 -1.98 3.06 22.80
CA GLN A 44 -1.84 1.81 22.06
C GLN A 44 -1.12 2.06 20.73
N ALA A 45 -0.17 1.19 20.40
CA ALA A 45 0.48 1.15 19.10
C ALA A 45 -0.21 0.11 18.20
N LEU A 46 -0.49 0.47 16.95
CA LEU A 46 -0.97 -0.47 15.93
C LEU A 46 0.10 -0.66 14.85
N LEU A 47 0.30 -1.90 14.43
CA LEU A 47 1.17 -2.26 13.31
C LEU A 47 0.33 -2.89 12.20
N PHE A 48 0.26 -2.21 11.06
CA PHE A 48 -0.27 -2.75 9.82
C PHE A 48 0.87 -3.28 8.96
N VAL A 49 0.75 -4.52 8.49
CA VAL A 49 1.73 -5.14 7.60
C VAL A 49 1.02 -5.56 6.33
N ASP A 50 1.50 -5.07 5.18
CA ASP A 50 1.01 -5.51 3.88
C ASP A 50 1.26 -7.02 3.71
N ARG A 51 0.31 -7.75 3.12
CA ARG A 51 0.41 -9.21 2.96
C ARG A 51 1.66 -9.64 2.22
N GLY A 52 2.09 -8.85 1.23
CA GLY A 52 3.30 -9.12 0.46
C GLY A 52 4.57 -9.11 1.32
N VAL A 53 4.57 -8.34 2.41
CA VAL A 53 5.67 -8.30 3.39
C VAL A 53 5.46 -9.33 4.51
N ALA A 54 4.21 -9.54 4.96
CA ALA A 54 3.87 -10.46 6.05
C ALA A 54 4.22 -11.93 5.78
N ALA A 55 4.46 -12.29 4.51
CA ALA A 55 5.01 -13.59 4.14
C ALA A 55 6.37 -13.88 4.83
N ASP A 56 7.14 -12.85 5.17
CA ASP A 56 8.34 -12.97 6.01
C ASP A 56 7.97 -12.84 7.50
N GLN A 57 7.91 -13.98 8.19
CA GLN A 57 7.57 -14.04 9.62
C GLN A 57 8.62 -13.38 10.52
N THR A 58 9.79 -13.03 10.01
CA THR A 58 10.89 -12.42 10.79
C THR A 58 10.46 -11.11 11.45
N LEU A 59 9.70 -10.28 10.73
CA LEU A 59 9.22 -9.00 11.26
C LEU A 59 8.18 -9.20 12.35
N LEU A 60 7.21 -10.08 12.07
CA LEU A 60 6.12 -10.41 13.00
C LEU A 60 6.62 -11.04 14.30
N ALA A 61 7.69 -11.83 14.24
CA ALA A 61 8.30 -12.46 15.41
C ALA A 61 8.93 -11.47 16.41
N GLY A 62 9.21 -10.23 15.98
CA GLY A 62 9.80 -9.20 16.84
C GLY A 62 8.93 -7.98 17.05
N VAL A 63 7.60 -8.14 16.96
CA VAL A 63 6.66 -7.08 17.32
C VAL A 63 6.70 -6.85 18.83
N ALA A 64 6.67 -5.58 19.25
CA ALA A 64 6.64 -5.22 20.67
C ALA A 64 5.37 -5.77 21.35
N PRO A 65 5.44 -6.25 22.62
CA PRO A 65 4.30 -6.91 23.28
C PRO A 65 3.00 -6.11 23.38
N GLU A 66 3.10 -4.77 23.37
CA GLU A 66 1.96 -3.85 23.49
C GLU A 66 1.45 -3.35 22.13
N THR A 67 2.00 -3.85 21.03
CA THR A 67 1.60 -3.48 19.66
C THR A 67 0.58 -4.49 19.12
N GLU A 68 -0.61 -4.02 18.76
CA GLU A 68 -1.61 -4.84 18.06
C GLU A 68 -1.27 -4.91 16.57
N VAL A 69 -1.30 -6.12 16.00
CA VAL A 69 -0.89 -6.37 14.62
C VAL A 69 -2.08 -6.68 13.73
N HIS A 70 -2.13 -6.04 12.57
CA HIS A 70 -3.08 -6.30 11.51
C HIS A 70 -2.33 -6.61 10.21
N VAL A 71 -2.57 -7.78 9.63
CA VAL A 71 -2.10 -8.08 8.27
C VAL A 71 -3.17 -7.62 7.29
N LEU A 72 -2.80 -6.71 6.41
CA LEU A 72 -3.71 -6.17 5.39
C LEU A 72 -4.01 -7.25 4.35
N ASP A 73 -5.27 -7.39 3.98
CA ASP A 73 -5.71 -8.25 2.89
C ASP A 73 -5.33 -7.61 1.54
N SER A 74 -4.64 -8.37 0.70
CA SER A 74 -4.19 -7.92 -0.63
C SER A 74 -5.31 -7.84 -1.66
N SER A 75 -6.50 -8.38 -1.39
CA SER A 75 -7.66 -8.22 -2.29
C SER A 75 -8.55 -7.03 -1.93
N GLN A 76 -8.23 -6.29 -0.87
CA GLN A 76 -9.06 -5.19 -0.37
C GLN A 76 -8.26 -3.88 -0.29
N ASP A 77 -8.96 -2.76 -0.39
CA ASP A 77 -8.38 -1.43 -0.22
C ASP A 77 -7.87 -1.24 1.22
N ALA A 78 -6.56 -0.98 1.38
CA ALA A 78 -5.98 -0.91 2.72
C ALA A 78 -6.37 0.36 3.51
N VAL A 79 -6.68 1.48 2.85
CA VAL A 79 -7.19 2.68 3.56
C VAL A 79 -8.50 2.33 4.26
N THR A 80 -9.38 1.61 3.56
CA THR A 80 -10.65 1.13 4.09
C THR A 80 -10.45 0.12 5.23
N GLN A 81 -9.52 -0.81 5.10
CA GLN A 81 -9.19 -1.77 6.17
C GLN A 81 -8.70 -1.08 7.45
N ILE A 82 -7.79 -0.11 7.32
CA ILE A 82 -7.28 0.67 8.46
C ILE A 82 -8.40 1.54 9.05
N THR A 83 -9.19 2.21 8.21
CA THR A 83 -10.34 3.02 8.65
C THR A 83 -11.31 2.18 9.49
N ASN A 84 -11.67 0.99 9.01
CA ASN A 84 -12.55 0.07 9.73
C ASN A 84 -11.93 -0.42 11.05
N THR A 85 -10.60 -0.62 11.08
CA THR A 85 -9.88 -0.98 12.30
C THR A 85 -9.95 0.14 13.34
N LEU A 86 -9.81 1.40 12.90
CA LEU A 86 -9.81 2.57 13.78
C LEU A 86 -11.20 3.01 14.23
N LEU A 87 -12.26 2.57 13.54
CA LEU A 87 -13.63 3.00 13.82
C LEU A 87 -14.03 2.72 15.27
N GLY A 88 -14.38 3.78 16.01
CA GLY A 88 -14.79 3.69 17.42
C GLY A 88 -13.65 3.49 18.43
N ARG A 89 -12.40 3.45 17.97
CA ARG A 89 -11.22 3.43 18.85
C ARG A 89 -10.86 4.86 19.31
N THR A 90 -10.06 4.94 20.37
CA THR A 90 -9.47 6.17 20.91
C THR A 90 -8.12 5.84 21.56
N ASN A 91 -7.27 6.84 21.78
CA ASN A 91 -5.96 6.72 22.44
C ASN A 91 -4.93 5.85 21.70
N ILE A 92 -4.95 5.88 20.35
CA ILE A 92 -3.89 5.30 19.54
C ILE A 92 -2.76 6.32 19.39
N SER A 93 -1.57 6.02 19.93
CA SER A 93 -0.42 6.94 19.88
C SER A 93 0.47 6.72 18.67
N SER A 94 0.39 5.57 18.03
CA SER A 94 1.20 5.29 16.85
C SER A 94 0.55 4.30 15.92
N LEU A 95 0.65 4.60 14.63
CA LEU A 95 0.34 3.72 13.53
C LEU A 95 1.64 3.42 12.79
N HIS A 96 2.05 2.18 12.78
CA HIS A 96 3.17 1.72 11.97
C HIS A 96 2.61 1.00 10.76
N ILE A 97 3.09 1.35 9.57
CA ILE A 97 2.72 0.66 8.34
C ILE A 97 3.99 0.10 7.72
N VAL A 98 4.02 -1.21 7.50
CA VAL A 98 5.13 -1.92 6.85
C VAL A 98 4.65 -2.42 5.50
N SER A 99 5.19 -1.84 4.44
CA SER A 99 4.86 -2.19 3.06
C SER A 99 5.99 -1.85 2.10
N HIS A 100 5.86 -2.24 0.84
CA HIS A 100 6.79 -1.80 -0.20
C HIS A 100 6.57 -0.32 -0.54
N GLY A 101 7.63 0.40 -0.88
CA GLY A 101 7.60 1.83 -1.17
C GLY A 101 8.32 2.24 -2.44
N ALA A 102 7.96 3.43 -2.92
CA ALA A 102 8.63 4.23 -3.95
C ALA A 102 8.41 5.72 -3.63
N PRO A 103 9.10 6.67 -4.30
CA PRO A 103 8.85 8.10 -4.11
C PRO A 103 7.35 8.45 -4.13
N GLY A 104 6.84 8.93 -2.99
CA GLY A 104 5.44 9.32 -2.73
C GLY A 104 4.40 8.24 -3.01
N ALA A 105 4.78 6.98 -2.82
CA ALA A 105 3.94 5.82 -3.05
C ALA A 105 4.20 4.72 -2.01
N LEU A 106 3.13 4.07 -1.56
CA LEU A 106 3.19 2.92 -0.68
C LEU A 106 2.28 1.81 -1.21
N GLY A 107 2.76 0.57 -1.26
CA GLY A 107 1.91 -0.60 -1.52
C GLY A 107 0.86 -0.69 -0.40
N PHE A 108 -0.42 -0.85 -0.76
CA PHE A 108 -1.50 -0.67 0.19
C PHE A 108 -2.68 -1.62 -0.12
N GLY A 109 -2.53 -2.90 0.25
CA GLY A 109 -3.56 -3.90 -0.02
C GLY A 109 -3.62 -4.27 -1.50
N SER A 110 -4.75 -4.04 -2.16
CA SER A 110 -4.95 -4.34 -3.58
C SER A 110 -4.33 -3.35 -4.56
N GLY A 111 -3.74 -2.26 -4.08
CA GLY A 111 -3.21 -1.20 -4.93
C GLY A 111 -1.99 -0.49 -4.35
N VAL A 112 -1.76 0.71 -4.85
CA VAL A 112 -0.69 1.62 -4.42
C VAL A 112 -1.34 2.93 -4.00
N LEU A 113 -1.07 3.38 -2.79
CA LEU A 113 -1.48 4.70 -2.32
C LEU A 113 -0.43 5.72 -2.74
N GLN A 114 -0.79 6.64 -3.65
CA GLN A 114 0.11 7.68 -4.15
C GLN A 114 -0.37 9.08 -3.77
N LEU A 115 0.50 10.09 -3.97
CA LEU A 115 0.15 11.50 -3.74
C LEU A 115 -1.13 11.93 -4.46
N THR A 116 -1.34 11.48 -5.70
CA THR A 116 -2.53 11.80 -6.50
C THR A 116 -3.81 11.17 -5.96
N ASP A 117 -3.69 10.12 -5.14
CA ASP A 117 -4.79 9.36 -4.58
C ASP A 117 -5.22 9.89 -3.20
N LEU A 118 -4.38 10.64 -2.50
CA LEU A 118 -4.73 11.16 -1.16
C LEU A 118 -6.03 11.98 -1.14
N PRO A 119 -6.36 12.82 -2.14
CA PRO A 119 -7.62 13.57 -2.15
C PRO A 119 -8.88 12.70 -2.19
N GLN A 120 -8.87 11.55 -2.89
CA GLN A 120 -10.04 10.65 -2.93
C GLN A 120 -10.27 9.96 -1.57
N TYR A 121 -9.21 9.76 -0.78
CA TYR A 121 -9.27 9.18 0.56
C TYR A 121 -9.41 10.21 1.69
N ALA A 122 -9.52 11.51 1.38
CA ALA A 122 -9.44 12.58 2.38
C ALA A 122 -10.41 12.39 3.55
N ALA A 123 -11.67 12.03 3.29
CA ALA A 123 -12.67 11.82 4.34
C ALA A 123 -12.31 10.65 5.27
N GLN A 124 -11.78 9.55 4.71
CA GLN A 124 -11.35 8.39 5.47
C GLN A 124 -10.12 8.73 6.32
N LEU A 125 -9.10 9.34 5.72
CA LEU A 125 -7.87 9.72 6.41
C LEU A 125 -8.14 10.74 7.53
N GLN A 126 -9.03 11.71 7.29
CA GLN A 126 -9.48 12.66 8.32
C GLN A 126 -10.23 11.98 9.46
N SER A 127 -10.98 10.91 9.19
CA SER A 127 -11.66 10.16 10.24
C SER A 127 -10.69 9.44 11.18
N TRP A 128 -9.46 9.14 10.73
CA TRP A 128 -8.45 8.49 11.58
C TRP A 128 -8.09 9.34 12.80
N SER A 129 -8.09 10.66 12.66
CA SER A 129 -7.84 11.62 13.76
C SER A 129 -8.74 11.41 14.99
N GLN A 130 -9.91 10.80 14.83
CA GLN A 130 -10.83 10.50 15.95
C GLN A 130 -10.31 9.38 16.86
N ALA A 131 -9.49 8.48 16.32
CA ALA A 131 -8.87 7.39 17.07
C ALA A 131 -7.50 7.76 17.65
N LEU A 132 -6.81 8.68 16.99
CA LEU A 132 -5.44 9.08 17.29
C LEU A 132 -5.36 10.04 18.49
N THR A 133 -4.24 9.99 19.21
CA THR A 133 -3.89 11.04 20.18
C THR A 133 -3.44 12.31 19.45
N ALA A 134 -3.37 13.44 20.15
CA ALA A 134 -2.97 14.72 19.56
C ALA A 134 -1.49 14.76 19.13
N ASP A 135 -0.68 13.88 19.71
CA ASP A 135 0.75 13.63 19.45
C ASP A 135 0.96 12.27 18.78
N ALA A 136 -0.03 11.79 18.02
CA ALA A 136 0.08 10.49 17.39
C ALA A 136 1.03 10.52 16.19
N ASP A 137 1.82 9.46 16.07
CA ASP A 137 2.75 9.27 14.97
C ASP A 137 2.22 8.28 13.93
N LEU A 138 2.49 8.54 12.66
CA LEU A 138 2.29 7.61 11.55
C LEU A 138 3.65 7.30 10.90
N LEU A 139 4.15 6.08 11.12
CA LEU A 139 5.46 5.64 10.66
C LEU A 139 5.32 4.73 9.46
N LEU A 140 5.75 5.21 8.29
CA LEU A 140 5.71 4.49 7.02
C LEU A 140 7.04 3.80 6.75
N HIS A 141 7.09 2.49 6.99
CA HIS A 141 8.23 1.63 6.66
C HIS A 141 8.05 1.13 5.23
N GLY A 142 8.69 1.80 4.28
CA GLY A 142 8.73 1.43 2.86
C GLY A 142 9.86 2.19 2.17
N CYS A 143 10.52 1.57 1.20
CA CYS A 143 11.66 2.20 0.53
C CYS A 143 11.26 3.51 -0.15
N ASN A 144 12.06 4.56 0.02
CA ASN A 144 12.00 5.82 -0.71
C ASN A 144 10.67 6.59 -0.62
N VAL A 145 9.78 6.28 0.32
CA VAL A 145 8.43 6.89 0.39
C VAL A 145 8.50 8.42 0.48
N ALA A 146 9.46 8.96 1.23
CA ALA A 146 9.69 10.41 1.35
C ALA A 146 10.76 10.96 0.40
N GLN A 147 11.24 10.17 -0.56
CA GLN A 147 12.32 10.59 -1.45
C GLN A 147 11.88 11.71 -2.39
N GLY A 148 12.69 12.78 -2.42
CA GLY A 148 12.51 13.93 -3.29
C GLY A 148 11.25 14.74 -3.00
N GLU A 149 10.98 15.75 -3.84
CA GLU A 149 9.85 16.67 -3.65
C GLU A 149 8.50 15.94 -3.62
N LEU A 150 8.34 14.91 -4.46
CA LEU A 150 7.11 14.13 -4.56
C LEU A 150 6.86 13.31 -3.29
N GLY A 151 7.89 12.65 -2.74
CA GLY A 151 7.75 11.89 -1.49
C GLY A 151 7.51 12.77 -0.26
N GLN A 152 8.17 13.92 -0.19
CA GLN A 152 7.93 14.89 0.89
C GLN A 152 6.54 15.50 0.81
N ALA A 153 6.04 15.79 -0.40
CA ALA A 153 4.67 16.26 -0.61
C ALA A 153 3.63 15.20 -0.21
N PHE A 154 3.86 13.94 -0.56
CA PHE A 154 3.03 12.81 -0.12
C PHE A 154 2.94 12.75 1.42
N THR A 155 4.11 12.75 2.07
CA THR A 155 4.20 12.65 3.54
C THR A 155 3.55 13.86 4.22
N SER A 156 3.75 15.06 3.69
CA SER A 156 3.15 16.30 4.19
C SER A 156 1.62 16.33 4.05
N LEU A 157 1.09 15.87 2.91
CA LEU A 157 -0.36 15.83 2.70
C LEU A 157 -1.01 14.77 3.59
N LEU A 158 -0.36 13.62 3.78
CA LEU A 158 -0.86 12.58 4.67
C LEU A 158 -0.91 13.06 6.13
N SER A 159 0.11 13.81 6.58
CA SER A 159 0.11 14.45 7.90
C SER A 159 -1.05 15.43 8.05
N GLN A 160 -1.27 16.30 7.06
CA GLN A 160 -2.39 17.25 7.06
C GLN A 160 -3.76 16.57 7.11
N LEU A 161 -3.92 15.47 6.38
CA LEU A 161 -5.19 14.75 6.31
C LEU A 161 -5.47 13.97 7.59
N THR A 162 -4.47 13.34 8.19
CA THR A 162 -4.64 12.50 9.39
C THR A 162 -4.56 13.26 10.71
N GLY A 163 -3.91 14.44 10.70
CA GLY A 163 -3.58 15.20 11.91
C GLY A 163 -2.42 14.63 12.72
N ALA A 164 -1.77 13.57 12.23
CA ALA A 164 -0.61 12.93 12.86
C ALA A 164 0.71 13.49 12.33
N ASP A 165 1.77 13.35 13.12
CA ASP A 165 3.13 13.53 12.63
C ASP A 165 3.51 12.28 11.82
N VAL A 166 3.97 12.47 10.58
CA VAL A 166 4.27 11.38 9.67
C VAL A 166 5.77 11.30 9.46
N ALA A 167 6.32 10.10 9.60
CA ALA A 167 7.70 9.80 9.25
C ALA A 167 7.80 8.70 8.21
N ALA A 168 8.73 8.85 7.28
CA ALA A 168 8.94 7.95 6.16
C ALA A 168 10.40 7.98 5.72
N SER A 169 10.86 6.88 5.10
CA SER A 169 12.24 6.78 4.61
C SER A 169 12.41 7.46 3.25
N ASP A 170 13.56 8.10 3.03
CA ASP A 170 13.95 8.68 1.74
C ASP A 170 14.94 7.81 0.95
N ASP A 171 15.30 6.64 1.50
CA ASP A 171 16.18 5.65 0.91
C ASP A 171 15.65 4.20 1.06
N LEU A 172 16.52 3.19 0.89
CA LEU A 172 16.08 1.80 1.00
C LEU A 172 15.76 1.40 2.45
N THR A 173 14.51 1.05 2.75
CA THR A 173 14.14 0.45 4.03
C THR A 173 14.34 -1.07 4.05
N GLY A 174 15.00 -1.62 5.07
CA GLY A 174 15.18 -3.06 5.29
C GLY A 174 16.63 -3.48 5.56
N SER A 175 17.09 -4.51 4.86
CA SER A 175 18.35 -5.19 5.13
C SER A 175 19.57 -4.34 4.76
N ARG A 176 20.46 -4.16 5.75
CA ARG A 176 21.79 -3.54 5.54
C ARG A 176 22.66 -4.30 4.54
N ALA A 177 22.47 -5.62 4.40
CA ALA A 177 23.21 -6.41 3.41
C ALA A 177 22.81 -6.05 1.97
N GLN A 178 21.61 -5.52 1.77
CA GLN A 178 21.09 -5.06 0.48
C GLN A 178 21.17 -3.52 0.33
N GLY A 179 21.90 -2.84 1.22
CA GLY A 179 22.05 -1.38 1.21
C GLY A 179 20.94 -0.61 1.91
N GLY A 180 19.98 -1.28 2.54
CA GLY A 180 18.90 -0.64 3.27
C GLY A 180 19.16 -0.40 4.76
N ASN A 181 18.28 0.38 5.38
CA ASN A 181 18.31 0.66 6.81
C ASN A 181 16.85 0.76 7.36
N TRP A 182 16.63 1.06 8.64
CA TRP A 182 15.28 1.20 9.22
C TRP A 182 15.04 2.58 9.85
N VAL A 183 15.76 3.57 9.36
CA VAL A 183 15.64 4.98 9.72
C VAL A 183 14.54 5.58 8.83
N LEU A 184 13.79 6.51 9.41
CA LEU A 184 12.81 7.31 8.69
C LEU A 184 13.38 8.72 8.66
N GLU A 185 14.06 9.06 7.56
CA GLU A 185 14.88 10.27 7.45
C GLU A 185 14.05 11.55 7.39
N TYR A 186 12.81 11.45 6.91
CA TYR A 186 11.91 12.58 6.78
C TYR A 186 10.75 12.47 7.78
N GLN A 187 10.44 13.58 8.43
CA GLN A 187 9.34 13.71 9.39
C GLN A 187 8.66 15.08 9.28
N THR A 188 7.33 15.12 9.44
CA THR A 188 6.54 16.38 9.39
C THR A 188 6.45 17.09 10.74
N GLY A 189 6.78 16.41 11.84
CA GLY A 189 6.81 16.95 13.19
C GLY A 189 7.80 16.19 14.09
N CYS A 190 7.49 16.10 15.38
CA CYS A 190 8.31 15.34 16.32
C CYS A 190 7.90 13.85 16.25
N LEU A 191 8.77 12.95 16.70
CA LEU A 191 8.41 11.55 16.87
C LEU A 191 8.53 11.22 18.35
N GLU A 192 7.40 10.96 18.99
CA GLU A 192 7.27 10.61 20.39
C GLU A 192 7.22 9.09 20.61
N SER A 193 6.83 8.35 19.57
CA SER A 193 6.61 6.91 19.63
C SER A 193 7.89 6.08 19.46
N GLY A 194 7.90 4.93 20.15
CA GLY A 194 8.88 3.88 19.90
C GLY A 194 8.53 3.05 18.66
N LEU A 195 9.51 2.37 18.08
CA LEU A 195 9.27 1.48 16.95
C LEU A 195 8.48 0.22 17.38
N ALA A 196 7.41 -0.11 16.64
CA ALA A 196 6.67 -1.36 16.78
C ALA A 196 7.51 -2.63 16.56
N LEU A 197 8.63 -2.52 15.83
CA LEU A 197 9.52 -3.63 15.49
C LEU A 197 10.82 -3.58 16.30
N SER A 198 11.12 -4.66 17.00
CA SER A 198 12.35 -4.83 17.77
C SER A 198 13.62 -4.66 16.91
N GLN A 199 14.72 -4.27 17.54
CA GLN A 199 16.01 -4.21 16.85
C GLN A 199 16.45 -5.58 16.32
N ALA A 200 16.08 -6.67 17.01
CA ALA A 200 16.43 -8.03 16.62
C ALA A 200 15.74 -8.44 15.32
N SER A 201 14.43 -8.22 15.19
CA SER A 201 13.69 -8.54 13.96
C SER A 201 14.13 -7.68 12.78
N ARG A 202 14.32 -6.37 12.99
CA ARG A 202 14.84 -5.45 11.95
C ARG A 202 16.22 -5.86 11.43
N LYS A 203 17.10 -6.36 12.31
CA LYS A 203 18.42 -6.88 11.94
C LYS A 203 18.35 -8.25 11.25
N ALA A 204 17.40 -9.08 11.63
CA ALA A 204 17.22 -10.42 11.07
C ALA A 204 16.52 -10.39 9.70
N TYR A 205 15.72 -9.35 9.41
CA TYR A 205 15.06 -9.20 8.13
C TYR A 205 16.06 -9.09 6.98
N THR A 206 15.95 -10.01 6.02
CA THR A 206 16.91 -10.11 4.91
C THR A 206 16.46 -9.35 3.68
N GLY A 207 15.19 -8.97 3.56
CA GLY A 207 14.63 -8.25 2.41
C GLY A 207 14.86 -6.74 2.44
N ILE A 208 14.42 -6.07 1.38
CA ILE A 208 14.20 -4.61 1.32
C ILE A 208 12.74 -4.36 0.94
N LEU A 209 12.18 -3.26 1.41
CA LEU A 209 10.78 -2.89 1.21
C LEU A 209 10.59 -2.07 -0.09
N LEU A 210 11.26 -2.47 -1.16
CA LEU A 210 11.16 -1.83 -2.47
C LEU A 210 10.13 -2.58 -3.31
N PHE A 211 9.32 -1.88 -4.11
CA PHE A 211 8.52 -2.57 -5.12
C PHE A 211 9.38 -3.53 -5.91
N ALA A 212 8.89 -4.76 -6.13
CA ALA A 212 9.59 -5.70 -6.98
C ALA A 212 9.87 -5.02 -8.33
N PRO A 213 11.09 -5.15 -8.89
CA PRO A 213 11.40 -4.54 -10.18
C PRO A 213 10.41 -5.06 -11.24
N ALA A 214 10.03 -4.21 -12.18
CA ALA A 214 9.24 -4.62 -13.32
C ALA A 214 9.93 -5.81 -14.03
N ILE A 215 9.18 -6.88 -14.24
CA ILE A 215 9.63 -8.03 -15.01
C ILE A 215 8.99 -7.91 -16.39
N ASP A 216 9.81 -7.74 -17.41
CA ASP A 216 9.34 -7.73 -18.79
C ASP A 216 9.07 -9.16 -19.25
N PHE A 217 7.84 -9.44 -19.65
CA PHE A 217 7.45 -10.69 -20.29
C PHE A 217 7.31 -10.45 -21.80
N MET A 218 7.93 -11.31 -22.61
CA MET A 218 7.79 -11.19 -24.06
C MET A 218 6.36 -11.52 -24.47
N ALA A 219 5.58 -10.48 -24.77
CA ALA A 219 4.41 -10.60 -25.63
C ALA A 219 4.86 -10.71 -27.10
N GLY A 220 3.96 -11.10 -28.01
CA GLY A 220 4.24 -11.10 -29.45
C GLY A 220 4.75 -9.74 -29.96
N SER A 221 5.29 -9.68 -31.17
CA SER A 221 5.84 -8.41 -31.68
C SER A 221 4.75 -7.37 -31.96
N THR A 222 5.03 -6.11 -31.61
CA THR A 222 4.13 -4.95 -31.79
C THR A 222 2.72 -5.14 -31.18
N PRO A 223 2.61 -5.35 -29.86
CA PRO A 223 1.32 -5.41 -29.20
C PRO A 223 0.64 -4.05 -29.27
N THR A 224 -0.65 -4.01 -29.59
CA THR A 224 -1.45 -2.77 -29.72
C THR A 224 -2.50 -2.60 -28.63
N ALA A 225 -2.92 -3.71 -28.02
CA ALA A 225 -3.89 -3.73 -26.93
C ALA A 225 -3.64 -4.93 -26.01
N VAL A 226 -4.15 -4.82 -24.78
CA VAL A 226 -4.07 -5.84 -23.75
C VAL A 226 -5.44 -5.98 -23.07
N ALA A 227 -5.80 -7.20 -22.71
CA ALA A 227 -6.90 -7.51 -21.81
C ALA A 227 -6.43 -8.56 -20.78
N VAL A 228 -7.19 -8.68 -19.69
CA VAL A 228 -6.92 -9.65 -18.62
C VAL A 228 -8.16 -10.50 -18.37
N GLY A 229 -7.96 -11.75 -17.98
CA GLY A 229 -9.02 -12.72 -17.69
C GLY A 229 -8.43 -13.95 -17.02
N ASP A 230 -9.28 -14.93 -16.69
CA ASP A 230 -8.84 -16.28 -16.31
C ASP A 230 -9.12 -17.19 -17.51
N PHE A 231 -8.08 -17.54 -18.27
CA PHE A 231 -8.21 -18.32 -19.51
C PHE A 231 -8.06 -19.83 -19.26
N ASN A 232 -7.60 -20.24 -18.08
CA ASN A 232 -7.36 -21.65 -17.73
C ASN A 232 -8.12 -22.13 -16.48
N SER A 233 -9.06 -21.34 -15.97
CA SER A 233 -9.90 -21.62 -14.82
C SER A 233 -9.12 -21.95 -13.54
N ASP A 234 -7.91 -21.39 -13.38
CA ASP A 234 -7.07 -21.63 -12.21
C ASP A 234 -7.20 -20.54 -11.12
N GLY A 235 -8.00 -19.51 -11.39
CA GLY A 235 -8.27 -18.39 -10.49
C GLY A 235 -7.18 -17.31 -10.49
N ASN A 236 -6.10 -17.48 -11.26
CA ASN A 236 -5.08 -16.45 -11.43
C ASN A 236 -5.43 -15.54 -12.60
N THR A 237 -5.01 -14.27 -12.50
CA THR A 237 -5.14 -13.34 -13.63
C THR A 237 -4.11 -13.65 -14.69
N ASP A 238 -4.60 -13.92 -15.90
CA ASP A 238 -3.83 -14.09 -17.12
C ASP A 238 -3.87 -12.84 -17.99
N ILE A 239 -3.02 -12.80 -19.02
CA ILE A 239 -2.92 -11.68 -19.96
C ILE A 239 -3.16 -12.19 -21.38
N VAL A 240 -3.91 -11.41 -22.16
CA VAL A 240 -3.94 -11.53 -23.62
C VAL A 240 -3.52 -10.22 -24.28
N THR A 241 -2.66 -10.29 -25.31
CA THR A 241 -2.29 -9.14 -26.14
C THR A 241 -2.73 -9.32 -27.58
N ALA A 242 -3.21 -8.25 -28.22
CA ALA A 242 -3.38 -8.19 -29.67
C ALA A 242 -2.05 -7.77 -30.32
N ASN A 243 -1.52 -8.57 -31.23
CA ASN A 243 -0.24 -8.33 -31.88
C ASN A 243 -0.44 -8.00 -33.36
N ARG A 244 0.00 -6.81 -33.77
CA ARG A 244 -0.17 -6.36 -35.15
C ARG A 244 0.71 -7.14 -36.13
N ASN A 245 1.86 -7.64 -35.69
CA ASN A 245 2.80 -8.40 -36.51
C ASN A 245 3.65 -9.38 -35.66
N PRO A 246 3.41 -10.71 -35.73
CA PRO A 246 2.44 -11.39 -36.60
C PRO A 246 0.99 -11.21 -36.13
N GLU A 247 0.04 -11.40 -37.04
CA GLU A 247 -1.42 -11.27 -36.87
C GLU A 247 -1.98 -12.31 -35.88
N THR A 248 -1.72 -12.06 -34.60
CA THR A 248 -1.94 -13.02 -33.52
C THR A 248 -2.48 -12.34 -32.29
N VAL A 249 -3.08 -13.13 -31.41
CA VAL A 249 -3.10 -12.82 -29.98
C VAL A 249 -2.08 -13.67 -29.24
N SER A 250 -1.42 -13.11 -28.23
CA SER A 250 -0.58 -13.87 -27.29
C SER A 250 -1.32 -14.04 -25.98
N VAL A 251 -1.54 -15.29 -25.55
CA VAL A 251 -2.09 -15.62 -24.24
C VAL A 251 -0.94 -16.02 -23.32
N ILE A 252 -0.90 -15.39 -22.15
CA ILE A 252 0.17 -15.53 -21.18
C ILE A 252 -0.47 -15.86 -19.83
N LEU A 253 -0.32 -17.12 -19.41
CA LEU A 253 -0.92 -17.61 -18.17
C LEU A 253 -0.17 -17.10 -16.94
N GLY A 254 -0.91 -16.54 -15.99
CA GLY A 254 -0.43 -16.13 -14.69
C GLY A 254 -0.12 -17.34 -13.81
N ARG A 255 0.87 -17.21 -12.93
CA ARG A 255 1.21 -18.24 -11.94
C ARG A 255 0.68 -17.91 -10.54
N GLY A 256 -0.07 -16.82 -10.39
CA GLY A 256 -0.55 -16.30 -9.10
C GLY A 256 0.53 -15.64 -8.23
N THR A 257 1.81 -15.68 -8.63
CA THR A 257 2.94 -15.11 -7.87
C THR A 257 3.46 -13.79 -8.44
N GLY A 258 2.67 -13.11 -9.28
CA GLY A 258 3.15 -11.99 -10.11
C GLY A 258 4.13 -12.40 -11.22
N SER A 259 4.29 -13.70 -11.46
CA SER A 259 5.07 -14.25 -12.58
C SER A 259 4.15 -14.87 -13.62
N PHE A 260 4.61 -14.86 -14.86
CA PHE A 260 3.85 -15.31 -16.02
C PHE A 260 4.56 -16.45 -16.76
N GLY A 261 3.78 -17.27 -17.46
CA GLY A 261 4.24 -18.33 -18.32
C GLY A 261 4.84 -17.84 -19.65
N VAL A 262 5.09 -18.78 -20.55
CA VAL A 262 5.49 -18.47 -21.92
C VAL A 262 4.24 -18.11 -22.73
N ALA A 263 4.33 -17.07 -23.56
CA ALA A 263 3.25 -16.69 -24.47
C ALA A 263 2.91 -17.81 -25.46
N THR A 264 1.62 -18.16 -25.54
CA THR A 264 1.07 -19.02 -26.59
C THR A 264 0.34 -18.15 -27.60
N ASN A 265 0.63 -18.33 -28.88
CA ASN A 265 0.10 -17.45 -29.93
C ASN A 265 -1.02 -18.13 -30.72
N PHE A 266 -2.10 -17.39 -30.96
CA PHE A 266 -3.23 -17.83 -31.79
C PHE A 266 -3.44 -16.86 -32.93
N THR A 267 -3.63 -17.37 -34.14
CA THR A 267 -3.84 -16.53 -35.34
C THR A 267 -5.22 -15.88 -35.33
N VAL A 268 -5.25 -14.60 -35.66
CA VAL A 268 -6.47 -13.79 -35.82
C VAL A 268 -6.48 -13.12 -37.21
N GLY A 269 -7.47 -12.27 -37.48
CA GLY A 269 -7.51 -11.44 -38.68
C GLY A 269 -6.37 -10.40 -38.74
N SER A 270 -6.27 -9.74 -39.89
CA SER A 270 -5.12 -8.89 -40.20
C SER A 270 -5.11 -7.60 -39.38
N ALA A 271 -3.92 -7.24 -38.88
CA ALA A 271 -3.66 -6.08 -38.04
C ALA A 271 -4.71 -5.91 -36.92
N PRO A 272 -4.73 -6.80 -35.91
CA PRO A 272 -5.59 -6.61 -34.75
C PRO A 272 -5.18 -5.34 -34.00
N TYR A 273 -6.15 -4.50 -33.64
CA TYR A 273 -5.93 -3.22 -32.94
C TYR A 273 -6.43 -3.25 -31.50
N ALA A 274 -7.56 -3.91 -31.25
CA ALA A 274 -8.15 -4.05 -29.92
C ALA A 274 -8.44 -5.52 -29.63
N VAL A 275 -8.46 -5.85 -28.34
CA VAL A 275 -8.85 -7.15 -27.80
C VAL A 275 -9.82 -6.96 -26.63
N ALA A 276 -10.86 -7.78 -26.57
CA ALA A 276 -11.79 -7.89 -25.45
C ALA A 276 -11.99 -9.37 -25.12
N VAL A 277 -12.45 -9.66 -23.91
CA VAL A 277 -12.62 -11.03 -23.40
C VAL A 277 -13.91 -11.18 -22.61
N GLY A 278 -14.55 -12.33 -22.71
CA GLY A 278 -15.81 -12.67 -22.05
C GLY A 278 -16.34 -14.02 -22.53
N ASP A 279 -17.34 -14.58 -21.85
CA ASP A 279 -17.98 -15.84 -22.26
C ASP A 279 -19.04 -15.54 -23.35
N LEU A 280 -18.75 -15.89 -24.59
CA LEU A 280 -19.59 -15.58 -25.76
C LEU A 280 -20.53 -16.74 -26.13
N ASN A 281 -20.29 -17.93 -25.59
CA ASN A 281 -21.02 -19.14 -25.97
C ASN A 281 -21.81 -19.76 -24.79
N GLY A 282 -21.68 -19.21 -23.59
CA GLY A 282 -22.36 -19.65 -22.37
C GLY A 282 -21.74 -20.89 -21.71
N ASP A 283 -20.49 -21.22 -21.99
CA ASP A 283 -19.81 -22.41 -21.44
C ASP A 283 -19.00 -22.12 -20.16
N ASN A 284 -18.98 -20.85 -19.71
CA ASN A 284 -18.20 -20.30 -18.60
C ASN A 284 -16.67 -20.30 -18.82
N ASN A 285 -16.18 -20.51 -20.04
CA ASN A 285 -14.80 -20.26 -20.38
C ASN A 285 -14.64 -18.84 -20.94
N THR A 286 -13.50 -18.21 -20.64
CA THR A 286 -13.20 -16.90 -21.18
C THR A 286 -12.84 -17.01 -22.66
N ASP A 287 -13.63 -16.41 -23.55
CA ASP A 287 -13.35 -16.29 -24.97
C ASP A 287 -12.60 -14.99 -25.31
N ILE A 288 -12.01 -14.93 -26.50
CA ILE A 288 -11.28 -13.76 -27.00
C ILE A 288 -11.98 -13.18 -28.24
N VAL A 289 -12.13 -11.86 -28.28
CA VAL A 289 -12.54 -11.11 -29.47
C VAL A 289 -11.47 -10.09 -29.86
N THR A 290 -11.10 -10.04 -31.14
CA THR A 290 -10.23 -8.98 -31.66
C THR A 290 -10.93 -8.11 -32.69
N ALA A 291 -10.64 -6.80 -32.69
CA ALA A 291 -10.97 -5.90 -33.79
C ALA A 291 -9.82 -5.88 -34.80
N ASN A 292 -10.04 -6.42 -36.00
CA ASN A 292 -8.99 -6.58 -37.02
C ASN A 292 -9.08 -5.47 -38.05
N PHE A 293 -8.30 -4.43 -37.83
CA PHE A 293 -8.30 -3.22 -38.64
C PHE A 293 -8.00 -3.51 -40.11
N GLY A 294 -7.07 -4.43 -40.39
CA GLY A 294 -6.59 -4.75 -41.74
C GLY A 294 -7.53 -5.64 -42.54
N SER A 295 -8.28 -6.52 -41.88
CA SER A 295 -9.20 -7.45 -42.55
C SER A 295 -10.68 -7.05 -42.46
N GLU A 296 -11.02 -5.92 -41.83
CA GLU A 296 -12.41 -5.42 -41.73
C GLU A 296 -13.36 -6.39 -41.00
N THR A 297 -12.79 -7.14 -40.06
CA THR A 297 -13.48 -8.20 -39.32
C THR A 297 -13.28 -8.06 -37.82
N VAL A 298 -14.13 -8.70 -37.04
CA VAL A 298 -13.72 -9.22 -35.73
C VAL A 298 -13.36 -10.69 -35.82
N SER A 299 -12.35 -11.14 -35.06
CA SER A 299 -12.11 -12.57 -34.81
C SER A 299 -12.68 -12.96 -33.46
N VAL A 300 -13.36 -14.10 -33.39
CA VAL A 300 -13.80 -14.74 -32.15
C VAL A 300 -13.05 -16.06 -31.99
N LEU A 301 -12.39 -16.23 -30.85
CA LEU A 301 -11.69 -17.46 -30.47
C LEU A 301 -12.35 -17.99 -29.21
N LEU A 302 -13.00 -19.16 -29.33
CA LEU A 302 -13.63 -19.81 -28.19
C LEU A 302 -12.57 -20.50 -27.32
N GLY A 303 -12.57 -20.18 -26.03
CA GLY A 303 -11.68 -20.78 -25.04
C GLY A 303 -12.15 -22.18 -24.65
N ASP A 304 -11.21 -23.05 -24.28
CA ASP A 304 -11.54 -24.39 -23.76
C ASP A 304 -11.36 -24.51 -22.23
N GLY A 305 -11.08 -23.39 -21.57
CA GLY A 305 -10.83 -23.34 -20.14
C GLY A 305 -9.48 -23.90 -19.71
N THR A 306 -8.55 -24.18 -20.63
CA THR A 306 -7.20 -24.69 -20.32
C THR A 306 -6.08 -23.71 -20.72
N GLY A 307 -6.43 -22.50 -21.13
CA GLY A 307 -5.53 -21.54 -21.78
C GLY A 307 -5.33 -21.80 -23.27
N SER A 308 -6.07 -22.75 -23.85
CA SER A 308 -6.09 -23.03 -25.29
C SER A 308 -7.38 -22.52 -25.93
N PHE A 309 -7.31 -22.28 -27.24
CA PHE A 309 -8.40 -21.67 -27.99
C PHE A 309 -8.64 -22.40 -29.31
N GLY A 310 -9.91 -22.43 -29.72
CA GLY A 310 -10.31 -22.87 -31.05
C GLY A 310 -9.75 -21.97 -32.17
N SER A 311 -9.96 -22.40 -33.41
CA SER A 311 -9.62 -21.56 -34.57
C SER A 311 -10.48 -20.30 -34.60
N ALA A 312 -9.88 -19.17 -34.96
CA ALA A 312 -10.58 -17.90 -35.10
C ALA A 312 -11.73 -17.98 -36.11
N THR A 313 -12.93 -17.60 -35.67
CA THR A 313 -14.08 -17.35 -36.55
C THR A 313 -14.17 -15.86 -36.84
N ASN A 314 -14.23 -15.49 -38.12
CA ASN A 314 -14.19 -14.07 -38.52
C ASN A 314 -15.56 -13.57 -38.97
N TYR A 315 -15.98 -12.43 -38.44
CA TYR A 315 -17.23 -11.76 -38.79
C TYR A 315 -16.92 -10.40 -39.41
N GLY A 316 -17.48 -10.10 -40.58
CA GLY A 316 -17.33 -8.81 -41.23
C GLY A 316 -18.09 -7.72 -40.47
N VAL A 317 -17.40 -6.63 -40.14
CA VAL A 317 -17.96 -5.53 -39.33
C VAL A 317 -17.84 -4.17 -40.01
N GLY A 318 -17.32 -4.14 -41.24
CA GLY A 318 -17.08 -2.93 -42.00
C GLY A 318 -15.66 -2.39 -41.82
N ALA A 319 -15.40 -1.25 -42.47
CA ALA A 319 -14.05 -0.73 -42.60
C ALA A 319 -13.44 -0.32 -41.25
N ARG A 320 -12.18 -0.70 -41.04
CA ARG A 320 -11.30 -0.18 -39.99
C ARG A 320 -11.89 -0.26 -38.57
N PRO A 321 -12.30 -1.47 -38.10
CA PRO A 321 -12.68 -1.67 -36.71
C PRO A 321 -11.49 -1.32 -35.81
N TYR A 322 -11.74 -0.46 -34.83
CA TYR A 322 -10.69 0.14 -34.00
C TYR A 322 -10.83 -0.21 -32.51
N ALA A 323 -12.07 -0.40 -32.05
CA ALA A 323 -12.36 -0.83 -30.69
C ALA A 323 -13.42 -1.92 -30.70
N VAL A 324 -13.36 -2.81 -29.70
CA VAL A 324 -14.34 -3.85 -29.45
C VAL A 324 -14.64 -3.90 -27.96
N ALA A 325 -15.90 -4.16 -27.61
CA ALA A 325 -16.36 -4.40 -26.26
C ALA A 325 -17.31 -5.61 -26.26
N VAL A 326 -17.36 -6.30 -25.13
CA VAL A 326 -18.24 -7.46 -24.91
C VAL A 326 -19.08 -7.23 -23.65
N GLY A 327 -20.31 -7.73 -23.66
CA GLY A 327 -21.26 -7.64 -22.53
C GLY A 327 -22.69 -7.86 -23.00
N ASP A 328 -23.61 -8.08 -22.07
CA ASP A 328 -25.05 -8.13 -22.41
C ASP A 328 -25.58 -6.71 -22.60
N PHE A 329 -25.69 -6.27 -23.85
CA PHE A 329 -26.14 -4.93 -24.20
C PHE A 329 -27.64 -4.88 -24.49
N ASN A 330 -28.27 -6.03 -24.70
CA ASN A 330 -29.66 -6.13 -25.11
C ASN A 330 -30.60 -6.65 -23.98
N GLY A 331 -30.05 -7.19 -22.90
CA GLY A 331 -30.74 -7.71 -21.73
C GLY A 331 -31.28 -9.13 -21.88
N ASP A 332 -30.68 -9.97 -22.74
CA ASP A 332 -31.11 -11.35 -23.01
C ASP A 332 -30.27 -12.43 -22.33
N ASP A 333 -29.38 -12.03 -21.42
CA ASP A 333 -28.45 -12.87 -20.68
C ASP A 333 -27.39 -13.58 -21.58
N ASN A 334 -27.28 -13.23 -22.87
CA ASN A 334 -26.17 -13.64 -23.72
C ASN A 334 -25.17 -12.50 -23.91
N THR A 335 -23.88 -12.82 -23.97
CA THR A 335 -22.86 -11.80 -24.21
C THR A 335 -22.89 -11.35 -25.66
N ASP A 336 -23.11 -10.06 -25.86
CA ASP A 336 -23.04 -9.39 -27.16
C ASP A 336 -21.63 -8.86 -27.46
N ILE A 337 -21.37 -8.55 -28.74
CA ILE A 337 -20.16 -7.86 -29.20
C ILE A 337 -20.56 -6.52 -29.82
N VAL A 338 -19.94 -5.43 -29.39
CA VAL A 338 -20.07 -4.10 -30.00
C VAL A 338 -18.73 -3.66 -30.57
N VAL A 339 -18.76 -3.11 -31.79
CA VAL A 339 -17.55 -2.70 -32.53
C VAL A 339 -17.68 -1.23 -32.92
N ALA A 340 -16.61 -0.47 -32.68
CA ALA A 340 -16.49 0.90 -33.17
C ALA A 340 -15.52 0.95 -34.35
N ASN A 341 -16.01 1.43 -35.49
CA ASN A 341 -15.24 1.60 -36.71
C ASN A 341 -14.74 3.04 -36.85
N SER A 342 -13.56 3.20 -37.43
CA SER A 342 -13.01 4.51 -37.76
C SER A 342 -13.22 4.83 -39.24
N ASP A 343 -14.27 5.57 -39.55
CA ASP A 343 -14.52 6.00 -40.93
C ASP A 343 -13.50 7.05 -41.38
N LEU A 344 -13.00 6.91 -42.61
CA LEU A 344 -12.58 8.06 -43.40
C LEU A 344 -13.71 8.35 -44.38
N SER A 345 -14.82 8.91 -43.91
CA SER A 345 -15.64 9.67 -44.84
C SER A 345 -14.84 10.93 -45.19
N SER A 346 -14.12 10.89 -46.32
CA SER A 346 -13.80 12.13 -47.03
C SER A 346 -15.12 12.86 -47.29
N ASN A 347 -15.16 14.14 -46.90
CA ASN A 347 -16.24 15.12 -47.13
C ASN A 347 -17.12 14.85 -48.36
#